data_AF-A0A2M9ZYU4-F1
#
_entry.id   AF-A0A2M9ZYU4-F1
#
_cell.length_a   1.000
_cell.length_b   1.000
_cell.length_c   1.000
_cell.angle_alpha   90.00
_cell.angle_beta   90.00
_cell.angle_gamma   90.00
#
_symmetry.space_group_name_H-M   'P 1'
#
loop_
_entity.id
_entity.type
_entity.pdbx_description
1 polymer ?
#
loop_
_entity_poly.entity_id
_entity_poly.type
_entity_poly.pdbx_seq_one_letter_code
_entity_poly.pdbx_strand_id
1 'polypeptide(L)'
;MGTSENLDVFKNAISFFTGRNGRVSLGKKRHTQLRQLLERLALVYHPEYNMDLGPHVFPARKYAMIYNQVKEDPKLSSLPALQPAPVGEEELSLVHTPEFISDFMNLRYTDRTMYSELPLNQTMVRSFCLGVGGTILATEMTENYKYVYHIGGGFHHSMPDRAEGFCYLNDAAIATKLYLQKYPERKVLFIDLDLHQGNGNARIFQGDPSVWTFSMHQEELYPKKEKSNLDIPLDNGTGDKMYLSCLGEGLEKIRKEFKPDLIYYFAGADPFEDDSLGDLKLTFDGLKARDKMVKTFADSLDIPVVIMPAGGYARNFHDTVRIHFNTIRVFASLI
;
A
#
# COMPACT_ATOMS: atom_id res chain seq x y z
N MET A 1 7.73 38.65 -27.74
CA MET A 1 7.48 38.27 -26.33
C MET A 1 6.35 37.25 -26.36
N GLY A 2 6.70 35.97 -26.41
CA GLY A 2 5.76 34.84 -26.45
C GLY A 2 5.89 34.04 -25.16
N THR A 3 4.78 33.82 -24.49
CA THR A 3 4.66 33.21 -23.17
C THR A 3 4.64 31.68 -23.24
N SER A 4 5.65 31.08 -22.60
CA SER A 4 5.66 29.80 -21.86
C SER A 4 4.77 28.65 -22.34
N GLU A 5 5.42 27.71 -23.03
CA GLU A 5 5.10 26.28 -23.03
C GLU A 5 5.43 25.65 -21.67
N ASN A 6 4.47 24.93 -21.09
CA ASN A 6 4.63 23.63 -20.40
C ASN A 6 3.30 23.28 -19.70
N LEU A 7 2.46 22.51 -20.39
CA LEU A 7 1.26 21.89 -19.83
C LEU A 7 1.45 20.37 -19.91
N ASP A 8 1.48 19.76 -18.73
CA ASP A 8 1.15 18.38 -18.38
C ASP A 8 1.08 17.35 -19.51
N VAL A 9 2.07 16.44 -19.54
CA VAL A 9 1.92 15.15 -20.21
C VAL A 9 1.54 14.09 -19.16
N PHE A 10 0.31 14.15 -18.67
CA PHE A 10 -0.30 13.00 -18.01
C PHE A 10 -0.48 11.88 -19.05
N LYS A 11 0.15 10.74 -18.85
CA LYS A 11 -0.18 9.52 -19.59
C LYS A 11 -1.13 8.70 -18.73
N ASN A 12 -2.40 8.61 -19.13
CA ASN A 12 -3.33 7.61 -18.59
C ASN A 12 -2.66 6.24 -18.78
N ALA A 13 -2.26 5.60 -17.69
CA ALA A 13 -1.73 4.25 -17.75
C ALA A 13 -2.93 3.29 -17.82
N ILE A 14 -3.10 2.66 -18.98
CA ILE A 14 -4.12 1.63 -19.18
C ILE A 14 -3.57 0.34 -18.57
N SER A 15 -4.29 -0.22 -17.60
CA SER A 15 -3.91 -1.47 -16.93
C SER A 15 -3.93 -2.65 -17.91
N PHE A 16 -2.86 -3.43 -17.92
CA PHE A 16 -2.71 -4.63 -18.75
C PHE A 16 -3.39 -5.88 -18.16
N PHE A 17 -3.61 -5.95 -16.85
CA PHE A 17 -4.30 -7.06 -16.19
C PHE A 17 -5.80 -7.08 -16.50
N THR A 18 -6.40 -5.91 -16.72
CA THR A 18 -7.86 -5.76 -16.89
C THR A 18 -8.33 -5.85 -18.35
N GLY A 19 -7.48 -6.35 -19.27
CA GLY A 19 -7.86 -6.62 -20.66
C GLY A 19 -8.25 -5.40 -21.50
N ARG A 20 -8.16 -4.17 -20.98
CA ARG A 20 -8.39 -2.95 -21.76
C ARG A 20 -7.17 -2.68 -22.63
N ASN A 21 -7.31 -2.92 -23.94
CA ASN A 21 -6.22 -2.85 -24.90
C ASN A 21 -5.58 -1.46 -25.01
N GLY A 22 -4.34 -1.34 -24.53
CA GLY A 22 -3.45 -0.21 -24.81
C GLY A 22 -2.00 -0.58 -24.53
N ARG A 23 -1.25 -1.06 -25.55
CA ARG A 23 0.18 -1.36 -25.41
C ARG A 23 0.99 -0.10 -25.11
N VAL A 24 1.42 0.07 -23.87
CA VAL A 24 2.53 0.97 -23.53
C VAL A 24 3.86 0.24 -23.81
N SER A 25 4.45 0.50 -24.97
CA SER A 25 5.84 0.13 -25.28
C SER A 25 6.78 1.24 -24.81
N LEU A 26 7.46 1.06 -23.68
CA LEU A 26 8.58 1.91 -23.30
C LEU A 26 9.87 1.38 -23.93
N GLY A 27 10.43 2.15 -24.85
CA GLY A 27 11.59 1.77 -25.66
C GLY A 27 12.87 1.56 -24.85
N LYS A 28 13.64 0.53 -25.22
CA LYS A 28 14.97 0.22 -24.68
C LYS A 28 16.00 1.31 -25.01
N LYS A 29 16.53 2.05 -24.03
CA LYS A 29 17.83 2.76 -24.15
C LYS A 29 18.65 2.73 -22.85
N ARG A 30 19.98 2.68 -23.03
CA ARG A 30 21.04 2.24 -22.11
C ARG A 30 21.45 3.22 -21.00
N HIS A 31 21.62 2.66 -19.80
CA HIS A 31 22.62 2.81 -18.72
C HIS A 31 23.25 4.17 -18.36
N THR A 32 23.04 4.55 -17.08
CA THR A 32 24.02 5.25 -16.21
C THR A 32 23.77 4.79 -14.77
N GLN A 33 24.79 4.60 -13.94
CA GLN A 33 24.67 4.03 -12.58
C GLN A 33 23.75 4.83 -11.64
N LEU A 34 23.69 6.17 -11.76
CA LEU A 34 22.73 6.99 -11.02
C LEU A 34 21.29 6.86 -11.55
N ARG A 35 21.13 6.61 -12.86
CA ARG A 35 19.84 6.34 -13.50
C ARG A 35 19.30 4.98 -13.09
N GLN A 36 20.17 3.97 -12.98
CA GLN A 36 19.79 2.65 -12.45
C GLN A 36 19.30 2.65 -10.99
N LEU A 37 19.65 3.68 -10.20
CA LEU A 37 19.16 3.84 -8.82
C LEU A 37 17.80 4.56 -8.78
N LEU A 38 17.58 5.56 -9.63
CA LEU A 38 16.34 6.34 -9.71
C LEU A 38 15.27 5.73 -10.64
N GLU A 39 15.66 4.88 -11.60
CA GLU A 39 14.77 4.12 -12.49
C GLU A 39 14.21 2.86 -11.81
N ARG A 40 14.52 2.62 -10.52
CA ARG A 40 14.01 1.48 -9.75
C ARG A 40 12.72 1.76 -9.01
N LEU A 41 12.35 3.03 -8.82
CA LEU A 41 11.16 3.44 -8.09
C LEU A 41 10.21 4.21 -9.01
N ALA A 42 8.94 3.80 -9.04
CA ALA A 42 7.86 4.58 -9.62
C ALA A 42 6.82 4.91 -8.54
N LEU A 43 6.04 5.97 -8.78
CA LEU A 43 4.90 6.35 -7.94
C LEU A 43 3.61 6.04 -8.68
N VAL A 44 2.59 5.61 -7.94
CA VAL A 44 1.20 5.63 -8.40
C VAL A 44 0.42 6.61 -7.55
N TYR A 45 -0.23 7.58 -8.20
CA TYR A 45 -0.97 8.64 -7.53
C TYR A 45 -2.13 9.13 -8.38
N HIS A 46 -3.26 9.43 -7.73
CA HIS A 46 -4.38 10.13 -8.34
C HIS A 46 -4.84 11.27 -7.42
N PRO A 47 -5.14 12.48 -7.95
CA PRO A 47 -5.61 13.60 -7.12
C PRO A 47 -6.88 13.29 -6.32
N GLU A 48 -7.75 12.45 -6.86
CA GLU A 48 -9.02 12.05 -6.22
C GLU A 48 -8.86 11.07 -5.04
N TYR A 49 -7.64 10.63 -4.70
CA TYR A 49 -7.38 9.97 -3.42
C TYR A 49 -7.62 10.91 -2.23
N ASN A 50 -7.48 12.21 -2.45
CA ASN A 50 -7.61 13.23 -1.43
C ASN A 50 -9.08 13.53 -1.17
N MET A 51 -9.64 12.79 -0.23
CA MET A 51 -11.03 12.89 0.18
C MET A 51 -11.20 13.97 1.25
N ASP A 52 -12.29 14.74 1.17
CA ASP A 52 -12.73 15.60 2.27
C ASP A 52 -13.65 14.80 3.19
N LEU A 53 -13.13 14.44 4.38
CA LEU A 53 -13.84 13.63 5.38
C LEU A 53 -14.32 14.47 6.56
N GLY A 54 -14.22 15.80 6.48
CA GLY A 54 -14.52 16.69 7.61
C GLY A 54 -13.63 16.39 8.83
N PRO A 55 -14.20 16.26 10.05
CA PRO A 55 -13.43 16.08 11.29
C PRO A 55 -12.98 14.63 11.53
N HIS A 56 -13.14 13.71 10.57
CA HIS A 56 -12.75 12.31 10.71
C HIS A 56 -11.22 12.17 10.91
N VAL A 57 -10.80 11.21 11.74
CA VAL A 57 -9.37 11.00 12.08
C VAL A 57 -8.52 10.54 10.90
N PHE A 58 -9.13 9.88 9.91
CA PHE A 58 -8.46 9.43 8.68
C PHE A 58 -7.92 10.62 7.87
N PRO A 59 -6.59 10.77 7.74
CA PRO A 59 -6.01 11.98 7.19
C PRO A 59 -5.79 11.86 5.68
N ALA A 60 -6.88 11.77 4.91
CA ALA A 60 -6.81 11.56 3.44
C ALA A 60 -5.97 12.62 2.70
N ARG A 61 -5.81 13.83 3.27
CA ARG A 61 -4.94 14.88 2.74
C ARG A 61 -3.45 14.49 2.73
N LYS A 62 -3.04 13.43 3.46
CA LYS A 62 -1.65 12.93 3.45
C LYS A 62 -1.19 12.61 2.03
N TYR A 63 -2.07 12.10 1.18
CA TYR A 63 -1.72 11.63 -0.16
C TYR A 63 -1.18 12.75 -1.06
N ALA A 64 -1.89 13.88 -1.17
CA ALA A 64 -1.42 15.05 -1.90
C ALA A 64 -0.13 15.61 -1.31
N MET A 65 0.00 15.65 0.02
CA MET A 65 1.18 16.20 0.66
C MET A 65 2.43 15.34 0.46
N ILE A 66 2.29 14.01 0.53
CA ILE A 66 3.37 13.08 0.18
C ILE A 66 3.76 13.29 -1.29
N TYR A 67 2.78 13.33 -2.20
CA TYR A 67 3.03 13.55 -3.62
C TYR A 67 3.75 14.88 -3.87
N ASN A 68 3.28 15.98 -3.28
CA ASN A 68 3.87 17.30 -3.45
C ASN A 68 5.29 17.36 -2.88
N GLN A 69 5.55 16.82 -1.69
CA GLN A 69 6.91 16.74 -1.13
C GLN A 69 7.86 16.01 -2.06
N VAL A 70 7.41 14.92 -2.70
CA VAL A 70 8.21 14.20 -3.71
C VAL A 70 8.46 15.07 -4.95
N LYS A 71 7.48 15.84 -5.41
CA LYS A 71 7.64 16.72 -6.58
C LYS A 71 8.46 17.97 -6.30
N GLU A 72 8.51 18.43 -5.06
CA GLU A 72 9.31 19.56 -4.61
C GLU A 72 10.76 19.18 -4.27
N ASP A 73 11.04 17.92 -3.90
CA ASP A 73 12.41 17.44 -3.64
C ASP A 73 13.23 17.32 -4.94
N PRO A 74 14.34 18.06 -5.10
CA PRO A 74 15.14 18.03 -6.32
C PRO A 74 15.71 16.65 -6.71
N LYS A 75 15.84 15.72 -5.75
CA LYS A 75 16.35 14.36 -5.99
C LYS A 75 15.24 13.38 -6.38
N LEU A 76 13.98 13.71 -6.10
CA LEU A 76 12.83 12.82 -6.32
C LEU A 76 11.82 13.36 -7.35
N SER A 77 11.90 14.65 -7.69
CA SER A 77 10.94 15.30 -8.59
C SER A 77 10.81 14.62 -9.96
N SER A 78 11.89 14.01 -10.44
CA SER A 78 11.96 13.26 -11.69
C SER A 78 11.40 11.84 -11.62
N LEU A 79 10.98 11.34 -10.44
CA LEU A 79 10.37 10.02 -10.33
C LEU A 79 9.10 9.93 -11.20
N PRO A 80 8.93 8.84 -11.98
CA PRO A 80 7.69 8.60 -12.71
C PRO A 80 6.50 8.60 -11.75
N ALA A 81 5.43 9.31 -12.11
CA ALA A 81 4.16 9.28 -11.39
C ALA A 81 3.06 8.85 -12.36
N LEU A 82 2.47 7.69 -12.10
CA LEU A 82 1.48 7.07 -12.96
C LEU A 82 0.09 7.23 -12.34
N GLN A 83 -0.91 7.46 -13.20
CA GLN A 83 -2.31 7.57 -12.78
C GLN A 83 -3.06 6.28 -13.13
N PRO A 84 -3.81 5.70 -12.19
CA PRO A 84 -4.63 4.54 -12.47
C PRO A 84 -6.01 4.90 -13.02
N ALA A 85 -6.67 3.88 -13.56
CA ALA A 85 -8.09 3.88 -13.83
C ALA A 85 -8.86 3.25 -12.65
N PRO A 86 -10.12 3.67 -12.39
CA PRO A 86 -10.94 3.00 -11.38
C PRO A 86 -11.34 1.59 -11.85
N VAL A 87 -11.44 0.67 -10.91
CA VAL A 87 -11.99 -0.67 -11.14
C VAL A 87 -13.52 -0.68 -11.19
N GLY A 88 -14.08 -1.71 -11.80
CA GLY A 88 -15.51 -2.01 -11.80
C GLY A 88 -15.83 -3.28 -11.01
N GLU A 89 -17.09 -3.70 -11.03
CA GLU A 89 -17.57 -4.85 -10.27
C GLU A 89 -16.86 -6.16 -10.62
N GLU A 90 -16.36 -6.32 -11.85
CA GLU A 90 -15.62 -7.49 -12.30
C GLU A 90 -14.37 -7.73 -11.44
N GLU A 91 -13.53 -6.70 -11.27
CA GLU A 91 -12.35 -6.83 -10.42
C GLU A 91 -12.72 -6.94 -8.93
N LEU A 92 -13.74 -6.20 -8.48
CA LEU A 92 -14.18 -6.27 -7.08
C LEU A 92 -14.65 -7.68 -6.70
N SER A 93 -15.30 -8.39 -7.62
CA SER A 93 -15.85 -9.73 -7.42
C SER A 93 -14.79 -10.81 -7.22
N LEU A 94 -13.50 -10.50 -7.40
CA LEU A 94 -12.40 -11.42 -7.11
C LEU A 94 -12.20 -11.66 -5.61
N VAL A 95 -12.66 -10.74 -4.78
CA VAL A 95 -12.51 -10.77 -3.32
C VAL A 95 -13.85 -10.55 -2.62
N HIS A 96 -14.63 -9.59 -3.10
CA HIS A 96 -15.82 -9.13 -2.41
C HIS A 96 -17.09 -9.86 -2.87
N THR A 97 -18.02 -10.07 -1.94
CA THR A 97 -19.31 -10.71 -2.25
C THR A 97 -20.19 -9.80 -3.10
N PRO A 98 -21.05 -10.36 -3.97
CA PRO A 98 -21.98 -9.57 -4.79
C PRO A 98 -22.88 -8.65 -3.95
N GLU A 99 -23.31 -9.08 -2.76
CA GLU A 99 -24.16 -8.29 -1.87
C GLU A 99 -23.42 -7.08 -1.31
N PHE A 100 -22.15 -7.25 -0.92
CA PHE A 100 -21.34 -6.15 -0.43
C PHE A 100 -21.02 -5.14 -1.54
N ILE A 101 -20.63 -5.64 -2.72
CA ILE A 101 -20.39 -4.79 -3.91
C ILE A 101 -21.64 -4.00 -4.25
N SER A 102 -22.81 -4.65 -4.27
CA SER A 102 -24.09 -3.98 -4.55
C SER A 102 -24.39 -2.89 -3.53
N ASP A 103 -24.22 -3.16 -2.24
CA ASP A 103 -24.46 -2.17 -1.18
C ASP A 103 -23.49 -0.99 -1.30
N PHE A 104 -22.19 -1.25 -1.51
CA PHE A 104 -21.16 -0.23 -1.66
C PHE A 104 -21.37 0.65 -2.89
N MET A 105 -21.53 0.04 -4.07
CA MET A 105 -21.67 0.78 -5.34
C MET A 105 -22.96 1.60 -5.40
N ASN A 106 -24.03 1.14 -4.73
CA ASN A 106 -25.32 1.83 -4.68
C ASN A 106 -25.51 2.70 -3.43
N LEU A 107 -24.44 2.98 -2.68
CA LEU A 107 -24.44 3.85 -1.50
C LEU A 107 -25.44 3.41 -0.41
N ARG A 108 -25.67 2.10 -0.25
CA ARG A 108 -26.58 1.56 0.75
C ARG A 108 -25.83 1.40 2.08
N TYR A 109 -26.34 2.07 3.10
CA TYR A 109 -25.84 1.93 4.46
C TYR A 109 -26.44 0.67 5.11
N THR A 110 -25.63 -0.38 5.24
CA THR A 110 -26.02 -1.69 5.77
C THR A 110 -24.93 -2.20 6.72
N ASP A 111 -25.17 -3.32 7.39
CA ASP A 111 -24.17 -4.00 8.23
C ASP A 111 -22.88 -4.34 7.45
N ARG A 112 -22.95 -4.41 6.11
CA ARG A 112 -21.78 -4.66 5.25
C ARG A 112 -20.97 -3.40 4.96
N THR A 113 -21.54 -2.20 5.03
CA THR A 113 -20.84 -0.95 4.69
C THR A 113 -20.53 -0.06 5.89
N MET A 114 -21.22 -0.28 7.03
CA MET A 114 -21.12 0.61 8.18
C MET A 114 -19.79 0.54 8.96
N TYR A 115 -19.12 -0.63 8.98
CA TYR A 115 -17.89 -0.81 9.76
C TYR A 115 -16.64 -0.23 9.10
N SER A 116 -16.77 0.44 7.94
CA SER A 116 -15.73 1.32 7.42
C SER A 116 -15.49 2.51 8.37
N GLU A 117 -16.52 2.96 9.10
CA GLU A 117 -16.52 4.21 9.88
C GLU A 117 -16.36 5.50 9.04
N LEU A 118 -15.99 5.37 7.77
CA LEU A 118 -15.98 6.47 6.80
C LEU A 118 -17.41 6.80 6.30
N PRO A 119 -17.66 8.02 5.83
CA PRO A 119 -18.91 8.38 5.16
C PRO A 119 -19.12 7.56 3.89
N LEU A 120 -20.31 7.01 3.63
CA LEU A 120 -20.60 6.35 2.34
C LEU A 120 -21.19 7.37 1.34
N ASN A 121 -20.41 7.74 0.33
CA ASN A 121 -20.86 8.63 -0.75
C ASN A 121 -20.10 8.36 -2.05
N GLN A 122 -20.51 9.02 -3.14
CA GLN A 122 -19.92 8.81 -4.46
C GLN A 122 -18.42 9.09 -4.52
N THR A 123 -17.92 10.04 -3.72
CA THR A 123 -16.49 10.37 -3.63
C THR A 123 -15.72 9.21 -3.01
N MET A 124 -16.24 8.58 -1.95
CA MET A 124 -15.62 7.37 -1.39
C MET A 124 -15.62 6.24 -2.39
N VAL A 125 -16.75 5.94 -3.03
CA VAL A 125 -16.83 4.86 -4.03
C VAL A 125 -15.77 5.06 -5.11
N ARG A 126 -15.69 6.27 -5.66
CA ARG A 126 -14.71 6.60 -6.69
C ARG A 126 -13.28 6.50 -6.19
N SER A 127 -12.97 7.05 -5.01
CA SER A 127 -11.63 7.06 -4.44
C SER A 127 -11.14 5.64 -4.13
N PHE A 128 -11.97 4.80 -3.51
CA PHE A 128 -11.63 3.40 -3.24
C PHE A 128 -11.45 2.59 -4.52
N CYS A 129 -12.32 2.75 -5.53
CA CYS A 129 -12.12 2.08 -6.83
C CYS A 129 -10.83 2.54 -7.54
N LEU A 130 -10.46 3.82 -7.43
CA LEU A 130 -9.18 4.33 -7.92
C LEU A 130 -7.99 3.80 -7.10
N GLY A 131 -8.15 3.61 -5.80
CA GLY A 131 -7.14 3.01 -4.93
C GLY A 131 -6.87 1.56 -5.32
N VAL A 132 -7.91 0.76 -5.51
CA VAL A 132 -7.75 -0.62 -6.03
C VAL A 132 -7.08 -0.62 -7.40
N GLY A 133 -7.53 0.24 -8.32
CA GLY A 133 -6.88 0.40 -9.63
C GLY A 133 -5.41 0.84 -9.54
N GLY A 134 -5.08 1.64 -8.52
CA GLY A 134 -3.72 2.07 -8.20
C GLY A 134 -2.83 0.91 -7.79
N THR A 135 -3.33 0.02 -6.94
CA THR A 135 -2.58 -1.17 -6.50
C THR A 135 -2.43 -2.19 -7.62
N ILE A 136 -3.44 -2.35 -8.49
CA ILE A 136 -3.32 -3.16 -9.71
C ILE A 136 -2.23 -2.59 -10.63
N LEU A 137 -2.27 -1.29 -10.93
CA LEU A 137 -1.26 -0.63 -11.75
C LEU A 137 0.14 -0.74 -11.12
N ALA A 138 0.26 -0.53 -9.81
CA ALA A 138 1.53 -0.66 -9.11
C ALA A 138 2.12 -2.06 -9.26
N THR A 139 1.26 -3.08 -9.18
CA THR A 139 1.61 -4.49 -9.38
C THR A 139 2.11 -4.75 -10.79
N GLU A 140 1.45 -4.23 -11.83
CA GLU A 140 1.92 -4.34 -13.23
C GLU A 140 3.29 -3.71 -13.42
N MET A 141 3.47 -2.54 -12.81
CA MET A 141 4.70 -1.79 -12.95
C MET A 141 5.89 -2.50 -12.31
N THR A 142 5.67 -3.50 -11.45
CA THR A 142 6.76 -4.34 -10.94
C THR A 142 7.47 -5.17 -12.01
N GLU A 143 6.87 -5.35 -13.20
CA GLU A 143 7.56 -5.95 -14.36
C GLU A 143 8.68 -5.05 -14.89
N ASN A 144 8.62 -3.75 -14.63
CA ASN A 144 9.56 -2.74 -15.14
C ASN A 144 10.36 -2.02 -14.04
N TYR A 145 9.82 -1.96 -12.83
CA TYR A 145 10.37 -1.26 -11.69
C TYR A 145 10.59 -2.22 -10.54
N LYS A 146 11.71 -2.03 -9.82
CA LYS A 146 12.01 -2.85 -8.63
C LYS A 146 11.05 -2.53 -7.49
N TYR A 147 10.68 -1.26 -7.35
CA TYR A 147 9.79 -0.76 -6.32
C TYR A 147 8.74 0.13 -6.95
N VAL A 148 7.51 0.03 -6.46
CA VAL A 148 6.44 0.93 -6.86
C VAL A 148 5.71 1.39 -5.61
N TYR A 149 5.74 2.70 -5.34
CA TYR A 149 5.05 3.28 -4.19
C TYR A 149 3.67 3.75 -4.62
N HIS A 150 2.63 3.04 -4.19
CA HIS A 150 1.25 3.46 -4.40
C HIS A 150 0.82 4.37 -3.24
N ILE A 151 0.70 5.68 -3.53
CA ILE A 151 0.47 6.70 -2.52
C ILE A 151 -0.90 6.55 -1.83
N GLY A 152 -1.91 6.00 -2.50
CA GLY A 152 -3.28 5.89 -1.96
C GLY A 152 -3.67 4.53 -1.40
N GLY A 153 -2.77 3.54 -1.37
CA GLY A 153 -3.11 2.14 -1.10
C GLY A 153 -2.90 1.68 0.34
N GLY A 154 -3.18 0.39 0.56
CA GLY A 154 -2.96 -0.29 1.84
C GLY A 154 -4.24 -0.51 2.63
N PHE A 155 -5.35 -0.84 1.96
CA PHE A 155 -6.66 -1.02 2.58
C PHE A 155 -6.83 -2.44 3.16
N HIS A 156 -5.97 -2.78 4.10
CA HIS A 156 -5.77 -4.15 4.59
C HIS A 156 -6.88 -4.72 5.49
N HIS A 157 -7.83 -3.91 5.95
CA HIS A 157 -8.90 -4.32 6.86
C HIS A 157 -10.13 -4.88 6.16
N SER A 158 -10.43 -4.44 4.93
CA SER A 158 -11.66 -4.81 4.25
C SER A 158 -11.77 -6.32 4.05
N MET A 159 -12.94 -6.86 4.39
CA MET A 159 -13.26 -8.28 4.40
C MET A 159 -13.98 -8.67 3.10
N PRO A 160 -14.10 -9.97 2.78
CA PRO A 160 -14.87 -10.40 1.61
C PRO A 160 -16.31 -9.86 1.60
N ASP A 161 -16.97 -9.85 2.76
CA ASP A 161 -18.40 -9.59 2.87
C ASP A 161 -18.77 -8.24 3.50
N ARG A 162 -17.79 -7.44 3.92
CA ARG A 162 -18.01 -6.14 4.56
C ARG A 162 -16.79 -5.23 4.52
N ALA A 163 -17.04 -3.93 4.63
CA ALA A 163 -16.06 -2.92 4.99
C ALA A 163 -15.65 -3.07 6.46
N GLU A 164 -14.44 -2.63 6.79
CA GLU A 164 -13.91 -2.71 8.15
C GLU A 164 -12.73 -1.74 8.31
N GLY A 165 -12.59 -1.05 9.45
CA GLY A 165 -11.39 -0.29 9.83
C GLY A 165 -10.93 0.73 8.78
N PHE A 166 -11.77 1.69 8.43
CA PHE A 166 -11.50 2.69 7.39
C PHE A 166 -11.31 2.13 5.97
N CYS A 167 -11.59 0.85 5.73
CA CYS A 167 -11.41 0.21 4.44
C CYS A 167 -12.74 -0.29 3.88
N TYR A 168 -13.21 0.27 2.77
CA TYR A 168 -14.31 -0.31 1.99
C TYR A 168 -13.85 -1.49 1.14
N LEU A 169 -12.75 -1.36 0.40
CA LEU A 169 -12.27 -2.40 -0.52
C LEU A 169 -10.88 -2.88 -0.09
N ASN A 170 -10.53 -4.12 -0.40
CA ASN A 170 -9.18 -4.66 -0.17
C ASN A 170 -8.35 -4.62 -1.45
N ASP A 171 -7.54 -3.58 -1.61
CA ASP A 171 -6.81 -3.28 -2.83
C ASP A 171 -5.70 -4.30 -3.14
N ALA A 172 -4.88 -4.65 -2.15
CA ALA A 172 -3.80 -5.61 -2.30
C ALA A 172 -4.31 -7.03 -2.57
N ALA A 173 -5.43 -7.43 -1.96
CA ALA A 173 -6.01 -8.74 -2.21
C ALA A 173 -6.55 -8.87 -3.63
N ILE A 174 -7.28 -7.85 -4.13
CA ILE A 174 -7.79 -7.84 -5.51
C ILE A 174 -6.64 -7.88 -6.51
N ALA A 175 -5.62 -7.04 -6.33
CA ALA A 175 -4.44 -7.02 -7.20
C ALA A 175 -3.69 -8.36 -7.18
N THR A 176 -3.62 -9.02 -6.02
CA THR A 176 -3.02 -10.36 -5.88
C THR A 176 -3.82 -11.42 -6.63
N LYS A 177 -5.15 -11.42 -6.55
CA LYS A 177 -5.98 -12.37 -7.31
C LYS A 177 -5.79 -12.20 -8.81
N LEU A 178 -5.73 -10.97 -9.32
CA LEU A 178 -5.42 -10.69 -10.73
C LEU A 178 -3.99 -11.14 -11.12
N TYR A 179 -3.01 -10.86 -10.26
CA TYR A 179 -1.62 -11.26 -10.49
C TYR A 179 -1.49 -12.78 -10.61
N LEU A 180 -2.12 -13.53 -9.71
CA LEU A 180 -2.11 -15.00 -9.70
C LEU A 180 -2.97 -15.61 -10.82
N GLN A 181 -4.00 -14.92 -11.31
CA GLN A 181 -4.70 -15.35 -12.52
C GLN A 181 -3.80 -15.27 -13.76
N LYS A 182 -2.99 -14.21 -13.88
CA LYS A 182 -2.02 -14.06 -14.99
C LYS A 182 -0.83 -15.00 -14.82
N TYR A 183 -0.38 -15.21 -13.59
CA TYR A 183 0.81 -16.00 -13.26
C TYR A 183 0.52 -17.02 -12.14
N PRO A 184 -0.18 -18.13 -12.44
CA PRO A 184 -0.66 -19.08 -11.43
C PRO A 184 0.43 -19.78 -10.62
N GLU A 185 1.67 -19.81 -11.12
CA GLU A 185 2.82 -20.41 -10.44
C GLU A 185 3.49 -19.49 -9.42
N ARG A 186 3.16 -18.19 -9.45
CA ARG A 186 3.84 -17.18 -8.63
C ARG A 186 3.35 -17.19 -7.20
N LYS A 187 4.20 -16.67 -6.33
CA LYS A 187 3.95 -16.56 -4.90
C LYS A 187 4.02 -15.11 -4.45
N VAL A 188 3.09 -14.71 -3.59
CA VAL A 188 3.02 -13.33 -3.10
C VAL A 188 3.25 -13.31 -1.60
N LEU A 189 4.13 -12.43 -1.14
CA LEU A 189 4.36 -12.18 0.28
C LEU A 189 3.77 -10.83 0.68
N PHE A 190 2.95 -10.83 1.72
CA PHE A 190 2.45 -9.63 2.37
C PHE A 190 3.30 -9.41 3.62
N ILE A 191 4.01 -8.29 3.67
CA ILE A 191 4.72 -7.81 4.86
C ILE A 191 3.89 -6.64 5.40
N ASP A 192 3.07 -6.91 6.41
CA ASP A 192 2.19 -5.91 7.02
C ASP A 192 2.78 -5.39 8.32
N LEU A 193 3.30 -4.16 8.28
CA LEU A 193 3.94 -3.47 9.41
C LEU A 193 3.18 -2.19 9.81
N ASP A 194 1.91 -2.12 9.43
CA ASP A 194 0.93 -1.27 10.08
C ASP A 194 0.74 -1.68 11.55
N LEU A 195 0.39 -0.73 12.41
CA LEU A 195 0.19 -1.01 13.83
C LEU A 195 -1.01 -1.95 14.06
N HIS A 196 -2.04 -1.86 13.21
CA HIS A 196 -3.20 -2.74 13.25
C HIS A 196 -2.94 -3.99 12.39
N GLN A 197 -3.45 -5.14 12.84
CA GLN A 197 -3.34 -6.35 12.02
C GLN A 197 -4.18 -6.18 10.75
N GLY A 198 -3.59 -6.47 9.57
CA GLY A 198 -4.31 -6.62 8.30
C GLY A 198 -5.22 -7.86 8.27
N ASN A 199 -6.22 -7.89 9.13
CA ASN A 199 -7.20 -8.97 9.31
C ASN A 199 -7.93 -9.33 8.01
N GLY A 200 -8.23 -8.34 7.17
CA GLY A 200 -8.81 -8.57 5.84
C GLY A 200 -7.92 -9.46 4.98
N ASN A 201 -6.63 -9.10 4.84
CA ASN A 201 -5.66 -9.90 4.11
C ASN A 201 -5.49 -11.31 4.69
N ALA A 202 -5.35 -11.41 6.02
CA ALA A 202 -5.22 -12.69 6.72
C ALA A 202 -6.43 -13.60 6.46
N ARG A 203 -7.65 -13.05 6.51
CA ARG A 203 -8.88 -13.80 6.25
C ARG A 203 -9.00 -14.24 4.79
N ILE A 204 -8.76 -13.32 3.84
CA ILE A 204 -8.96 -13.58 2.40
C ILE A 204 -8.03 -14.70 1.90
N PHE A 205 -6.80 -14.73 2.38
CA PHE A 205 -5.79 -15.71 1.95
C PHE A 205 -5.59 -16.87 2.92
N GLN A 206 -6.50 -17.04 3.89
CA GLN A 206 -6.41 -18.13 4.83
C GLN A 206 -6.41 -19.49 4.11
N GLY A 207 -5.31 -20.23 4.26
CA GLY A 207 -5.14 -21.55 3.63
C GLY A 207 -4.76 -21.51 2.14
N ASP A 208 -4.56 -20.33 1.54
CA ASP A 208 -4.06 -20.21 0.17
C ASP A 208 -2.53 -20.38 0.15
N PRO A 209 -1.97 -21.46 -0.45
CA PRO A 209 -0.54 -21.71 -0.43
C PRO A 209 0.27 -20.79 -1.36
N SER A 210 -0.40 -20.01 -2.21
CA SER A 210 0.25 -19.05 -3.12
C SER A 210 0.53 -17.70 -2.45
N VAL A 211 -0.07 -17.43 -1.29
CA VAL A 211 0.09 -16.16 -0.55
C VAL A 211 0.57 -16.42 0.87
N TRP A 212 1.62 -15.71 1.28
CA TRP A 212 2.08 -15.71 2.65
C TRP A 212 1.75 -14.37 3.30
N THR A 213 0.94 -14.38 4.35
CA THR A 213 0.60 -13.20 5.15
C THR A 213 1.48 -13.14 6.39
N PHE A 214 2.19 -12.03 6.55
CA PHE A 214 2.98 -11.72 7.74
C PHE A 214 2.51 -10.40 8.32
N SER A 215 2.22 -10.37 9.63
CA SER A 215 1.87 -9.16 10.36
C SER A 215 2.66 -9.02 11.65
N MET A 216 3.16 -7.81 11.90
CA MET A 216 3.59 -7.35 13.23
C MET A 216 2.65 -6.24 13.67
N HIS A 217 1.92 -6.46 14.75
CA HIS A 217 0.84 -5.56 15.17
C HIS A 217 0.77 -5.46 16.69
N GLN A 218 0.11 -4.41 17.18
CA GLN A 218 -0.22 -4.32 18.60
C GLN A 218 -1.30 -5.35 18.95
N GLU A 219 -1.02 -6.22 19.92
CA GLU A 219 -1.89 -7.37 20.24
C GLU A 219 -3.21 -6.93 20.86
N GLU A 220 -3.14 -6.19 21.96
CA GLU A 220 -4.28 -5.73 22.74
C GLU A 220 -4.91 -4.45 22.14
N LEU A 221 -5.20 -4.51 20.84
CA LEU A 221 -5.81 -3.43 20.07
C LEU A 221 -6.73 -3.99 18.98
N TYR A 222 -7.64 -3.16 18.47
CA TYR A 222 -8.34 -3.41 17.22
C TYR A 222 -7.38 -3.88 16.09
N PRO A 223 -7.81 -4.73 15.14
CA PRO A 223 -9.10 -5.43 15.05
C PRO A 223 -9.14 -6.69 15.90
N LYS A 224 -10.27 -7.42 15.85
CA LYS A 224 -10.26 -8.84 16.24
C LYS A 224 -9.25 -9.56 15.34
N LYS A 225 -8.24 -10.17 15.96
CA LYS A 225 -7.16 -10.82 15.21
C LYS A 225 -7.67 -12.01 14.41
N GLU A 226 -7.21 -12.10 13.19
CA GLU A 226 -7.33 -13.25 12.29
C GLU A 226 -6.02 -14.03 12.29
N LYS A 227 -5.98 -15.20 11.64
CA LYS A 227 -4.78 -16.03 11.60
C LYS A 227 -4.02 -15.82 10.30
N SER A 228 -2.85 -15.17 10.37
CA SER A 228 -1.89 -15.11 9.28
C SER A 228 -0.98 -16.34 9.24
N ASN A 229 -0.10 -16.42 8.23
CA ASN A 229 0.95 -17.44 8.20
C ASN A 229 2.01 -17.18 9.27
N LEU A 230 2.28 -15.89 9.55
CA LEU A 230 3.13 -15.46 10.64
C LEU A 230 2.53 -14.21 11.29
N ASP A 231 2.14 -14.33 12.56
CA ASP A 231 1.74 -13.21 13.41
C ASP A 231 2.81 -13.03 14.49
N ILE A 232 3.24 -11.79 14.68
CA ILE A 232 4.11 -11.38 15.78
C ILE A 232 3.34 -10.33 16.60
N PRO A 233 2.71 -10.74 17.72
CA PRO A 233 2.04 -9.82 18.62
C PRO A 233 3.07 -8.94 19.33
N LEU A 234 2.79 -7.64 19.41
CA LEU A 234 3.63 -6.67 20.12
C LEU A 234 2.86 -6.08 21.29
N ASP A 235 3.56 -5.96 22.42
CA ASP A 235 3.04 -5.33 23.63
C ASP A 235 2.99 -3.80 23.49
N ASN A 236 2.07 -3.18 24.22
CA ASN A 236 1.99 -1.72 24.35
C ASN A 236 3.35 -1.16 24.82
N GLY A 237 3.76 -0.02 24.26
CA GLY A 237 5.04 0.59 24.62
C GLY A 237 6.26 0.00 23.92
N THR A 238 6.10 -1.01 23.05
CA THR A 238 7.21 -1.58 22.27
C THR A 238 7.90 -0.49 21.45
N GLY A 239 9.17 -0.24 21.75
CA GLY A 239 10.01 0.73 21.03
C GLY A 239 10.98 0.09 20.03
N ASP A 240 11.79 0.93 19.39
CA ASP A 240 12.65 0.59 18.25
C ASP A 240 13.43 -0.72 18.40
N LYS A 241 14.17 -0.90 19.51
CA LYS A 241 15.07 -2.06 19.67
C LYS A 241 14.31 -3.39 19.63
N MET A 242 13.21 -3.49 20.37
CA MET A 242 12.41 -4.71 20.43
C MET A 242 11.72 -4.94 19.09
N TYR A 243 11.08 -3.90 18.55
CA TYR A 243 10.41 -3.96 17.25
C TYR A 243 11.33 -4.48 16.15
N LEU A 244 12.51 -3.86 15.99
CA LEU A 244 13.46 -4.24 14.94
C LEU A 244 14.05 -5.64 15.15
N SER A 245 14.22 -6.09 16.41
CA SER A 245 14.62 -7.47 16.70
C SER A 245 13.58 -8.47 16.20
N CYS A 246 12.31 -8.27 16.58
CA CYS A 246 11.19 -9.11 16.16
C CYS A 246 11.02 -9.13 14.64
N LEU A 247 11.16 -7.97 13.98
CA LEU A 247 11.12 -7.89 12.52
C LEU A 247 12.24 -8.72 11.88
N GLY A 248 13.46 -8.64 12.41
CA GLY A 248 14.59 -9.42 11.92
C GLY A 248 14.34 -10.92 11.99
N GLU A 249 13.81 -11.40 13.12
CA GLU A 249 13.44 -12.81 13.32
C GLU A 249 12.32 -13.24 12.36
N GLY A 250 11.28 -12.41 12.20
CA GLY A 250 10.17 -12.68 11.29
C GLY A 250 10.62 -12.78 9.83
N LEU A 251 11.42 -11.83 9.36
CA LEU A 251 11.97 -11.83 8.00
C LEU A 251 12.87 -13.05 7.75
N GLU A 252 13.68 -13.45 8.74
CA GLU A 252 14.54 -14.63 8.61
C GLU A 252 13.74 -15.95 8.60
N LYS A 253 12.64 -16.01 9.34
CA LYS A 253 11.70 -17.14 9.26
C LYS A 253 11.07 -17.24 7.87
N ILE A 254 10.56 -16.12 7.35
CA ILE A 254 9.96 -16.05 6.01
C ILE A 254 10.98 -16.48 4.94
N ARG A 255 12.24 -16.02 5.04
CA ARG A 255 13.33 -16.42 4.13
C ARG A 255 13.48 -17.94 4.00
N LYS A 256 13.32 -18.66 5.11
CA LYS A 256 13.51 -20.12 5.16
C LYS A 256 12.29 -20.89 4.65
N GLU A 257 11.09 -20.35 4.89
CA GLU A 257 9.84 -21.08 4.68
C GLU A 257 9.13 -20.71 3.37
N PHE A 258 9.37 -19.51 2.83
CA PHE A 258 8.64 -18.99 1.67
C PHE A 258 9.57 -18.34 0.64
N LYS A 259 9.27 -18.55 -0.64
CA LYS A 259 9.98 -17.97 -1.77
C LYS A 259 8.99 -17.13 -2.59
N PRO A 260 8.85 -15.83 -2.29
CA PRO A 260 7.94 -14.96 -3.03
C PRO A 260 8.53 -14.54 -4.37
N ASP A 261 7.65 -14.19 -5.31
CA ASP A 261 7.94 -13.53 -6.58
C ASP A 261 7.53 -12.05 -6.57
N LEU A 262 6.68 -11.65 -5.62
CA LEU A 262 6.20 -10.29 -5.41
C LEU A 262 6.02 -10.03 -3.91
N ILE A 263 6.37 -8.83 -3.45
CA ILE A 263 6.10 -8.38 -2.08
C ILE A 263 5.11 -7.20 -2.10
N TYR A 264 4.05 -7.28 -1.30
CA TYR A 264 3.31 -6.11 -0.85
C TYR A 264 3.82 -5.71 0.52
N TYR A 265 4.29 -4.46 0.65
CA TYR A 265 4.75 -3.88 1.89
C TYR A 265 3.79 -2.79 2.37
N PHE A 266 3.10 -3.05 3.49
CA PHE A 266 2.24 -2.08 4.17
C PHE A 266 3.10 -1.33 5.18
N ALA A 267 3.53 -0.13 4.78
CA ALA A 267 4.44 0.72 5.52
C ALA A 267 3.67 1.74 6.38
N GLY A 268 2.78 1.24 7.25
CA GLY A 268 1.97 2.04 8.16
C GLY A 268 2.83 3.04 8.95
N ALA A 269 2.34 4.26 9.12
CA ALA A 269 3.01 5.25 9.97
C ALA A 269 2.53 5.18 11.43
N ASP A 270 1.48 4.42 11.71
CA ASP A 270 0.86 4.33 13.02
C ASP A 270 1.63 3.57 14.12
N PRO A 271 2.74 2.83 13.87
CA PRO A 271 3.61 2.41 14.97
C PRO A 271 4.36 3.55 15.67
N PHE A 272 4.25 4.78 15.14
CA PHE A 272 4.94 5.96 15.65
C PHE A 272 4.54 6.31 17.09
N GLU A 273 5.52 6.74 17.89
CA GLU A 273 5.35 6.99 19.32
C GLU A 273 4.28 8.02 19.72
N ASP A 274 3.97 8.96 18.82
CA ASP A 274 2.95 10.01 18.95
C ASP A 274 1.77 9.81 17.98
N ASP A 275 1.53 8.58 17.54
CA ASP A 275 0.28 8.20 16.88
C ASP A 275 -0.91 8.26 17.87
N SER A 276 -2.09 8.59 17.36
CA SER A 276 -3.30 8.73 18.17
C SER A 276 -4.10 7.42 18.29
N LEU A 277 -3.84 6.42 17.46
CA LEU A 277 -4.62 5.18 17.39
C LEU A 277 -3.89 3.95 17.93
N GLY A 278 -2.69 4.12 18.50
CA GLY A 278 -1.94 3.01 19.09
C GLY A 278 -0.91 3.43 20.14
N ASP A 279 -0.28 2.42 20.75
CA ASP A 279 0.61 2.59 21.91
C ASP A 279 2.04 2.09 21.66
N LEU A 280 2.37 1.67 20.43
CA LEU A 280 3.77 1.42 20.05
C LEU A 280 4.58 2.72 20.16
N LYS A 281 5.90 2.59 20.29
CA LYS A 281 6.84 3.69 20.58
C LYS A 281 7.98 3.74 19.58
N LEU A 282 7.69 3.56 18.30
CA LEU A 282 8.72 3.70 17.28
C LEU A 282 9.02 5.18 17.05
N THR A 283 10.31 5.49 17.00
CA THR A 283 10.78 6.82 16.61
C THR A 283 10.81 6.96 15.09
N PHE A 284 11.05 8.19 14.59
CA PHE A 284 11.35 8.37 13.16
C PHE A 284 12.55 7.52 12.69
N ASP A 285 13.55 7.32 13.55
CA ASP A 285 14.73 6.51 13.23
C ASP A 285 14.39 5.02 13.22
N GLY A 286 13.55 4.56 14.15
CA GLY A 286 13.00 3.21 14.17
C GLY A 286 12.20 2.87 12.91
N LEU A 287 11.27 3.74 12.49
CA LEU A 287 10.48 3.56 11.27
C LEU A 287 11.36 3.55 10.01
N LYS A 288 12.37 4.44 9.92
CA LYS A 288 13.36 4.38 8.83
C LYS A 288 14.17 3.09 8.84
N ALA A 289 14.56 2.61 10.01
CA ALA A 289 15.30 1.35 10.15
C ALA A 289 14.45 0.14 9.75
N ARG A 290 13.17 0.12 10.13
CA ARG A 290 12.17 -0.85 9.69
C ARG A 290 12.10 -0.90 8.16
N ASP A 291 11.90 0.25 7.52
CA ASP A 291 11.80 0.34 6.06
C ASP A 291 13.09 -0.16 5.37
N LYS A 292 14.27 0.16 5.94
CA LYS A 292 15.56 -0.33 5.45
C LYS A 292 15.71 -1.85 5.58
N MET A 293 15.21 -2.44 6.66
CA MET A 293 15.24 -3.89 6.85
C MET A 293 14.39 -4.61 5.80
N VAL A 294 13.17 -4.11 5.54
CA VAL A 294 12.29 -4.67 4.50
C VAL A 294 12.91 -4.52 3.11
N LYS A 295 13.46 -3.33 2.79
CA LYS A 295 14.17 -3.11 1.53
C LYS A 295 15.36 -4.06 1.36
N THR A 296 16.19 -4.20 2.40
CA THR A 296 17.37 -5.09 2.38
C THR A 296 16.95 -6.55 2.19
N PHE A 297 15.88 -6.96 2.86
CA PHE A 297 15.30 -8.29 2.69
C PHE A 297 14.86 -8.53 1.24
N ALA A 298 14.06 -7.63 0.66
CA ALA A 298 13.60 -7.73 -0.72
C ALA A 298 14.76 -7.72 -1.73
N ASP A 299 15.78 -6.88 -1.51
CA ASP A 299 16.98 -6.82 -2.34
C ASP A 299 17.79 -8.11 -2.28
N SER A 300 17.93 -8.72 -1.10
CA SER A 300 18.65 -9.98 -0.93
C SER A 300 18.01 -11.18 -1.65
N LEU A 301 16.71 -11.08 -1.95
CA LEU A 301 15.94 -12.09 -2.68
C LEU A 301 15.78 -11.72 -4.17
N ASP A 302 16.23 -10.53 -4.57
CA ASP A 302 15.94 -9.92 -5.85
C ASP A 302 14.44 -9.91 -6.24
N ILE A 303 13.56 -9.64 -5.26
CA ILE A 303 12.10 -9.58 -5.48
C ILE A 303 11.58 -8.13 -5.58
N PRO A 304 10.67 -7.80 -6.51
CA PRO A 304 10.06 -6.47 -6.57
C PRO A 304 9.04 -6.23 -5.45
N VAL A 305 8.81 -4.95 -5.12
CA VAL A 305 7.96 -4.53 -4.00
C VAL A 305 6.93 -3.48 -4.42
N VAL A 306 5.67 -3.73 -4.12
CA VAL A 306 4.61 -2.69 -4.09
C VAL A 306 4.53 -2.17 -2.66
N ILE A 307 4.75 -0.87 -2.48
CA ILE A 307 4.79 -0.21 -1.16
C ILE A 307 3.54 0.65 -1.02
N MET A 308 2.88 0.55 0.12
CA MET A 308 1.64 1.26 0.41
C MET A 308 1.69 1.90 1.80
N PRO A 309 1.19 3.11 2.00
CA PRO A 309 1.25 3.79 3.29
C PRO A 309 0.32 3.18 4.35
N ALA A 310 -0.81 2.56 3.99
CA ALA A 310 -1.79 2.05 4.96
C ALA A 310 -2.19 3.12 6.00
N GLY A 311 -2.17 2.79 7.30
CA GLY A 311 -2.48 3.64 8.44
C GLY A 311 -1.45 4.74 8.74
N GLY A 312 -1.75 5.57 9.73
CA GLY A 312 -0.93 6.71 10.14
C GLY A 312 -1.75 7.92 10.54
N TYR A 313 -1.75 8.23 11.83
CA TYR A 313 -2.65 9.15 12.52
C TYR A 313 -1.91 9.94 13.62
N ALA A 314 -0.64 10.28 13.37
CA ALA A 314 0.18 11.11 14.25
C ALA A 314 -0.59 12.37 14.68
N ARG A 315 -0.54 12.68 15.99
CA ARG A 315 -1.24 13.86 16.55
C ARG A 315 -0.85 15.14 15.81
N ASN A 316 0.42 15.25 15.45
CA ASN A 316 0.86 16.19 14.44
C ASN A 316 0.84 15.52 13.05
N PHE A 317 -0.15 15.89 12.24
CA PHE A 317 -0.35 15.36 10.90
C PHE A 317 0.88 15.45 9.98
N HIS A 318 1.74 16.47 10.14
CA HIS A 318 2.97 16.58 9.34
C HIS A 318 3.97 15.45 9.62
N ASP A 319 3.90 14.82 10.78
CA ASP A 319 4.75 13.70 11.13
C ASP A 319 4.34 12.42 10.38
N THR A 320 3.03 12.17 10.19
CA THR A 320 2.53 11.12 9.27
C THR A 320 3.09 11.31 7.86
N VAL A 321 3.02 12.53 7.32
CA VAL A 321 3.54 12.85 5.98
C VAL A 321 5.05 12.63 5.92
N ARG A 322 5.79 13.09 6.94
CA ARG A 322 7.24 12.91 7.05
C ARG A 322 7.65 11.44 7.09
N ILE A 323 6.92 10.59 7.81
CA ILE A 323 7.20 9.15 7.91
C ILE A 323 7.09 8.51 6.52
N HIS A 324 5.96 8.67 5.85
CA HIS A 324 5.76 8.09 4.51
C HIS A 324 6.74 8.67 3.47
N PHE A 325 7.06 9.96 3.56
CA PHE A 325 8.10 10.55 2.71
C PHE A 325 9.49 9.94 2.97
N ASN A 326 9.83 9.65 4.23
CA ASN A 326 11.07 8.93 4.55
C ASN A 326 11.08 7.51 3.99
N THR A 327 9.94 6.79 3.99
CA THR A 327 9.83 5.48 3.33
C THR A 327 10.19 5.59 1.85
N ILE A 328 9.64 6.57 1.13
CA ILE A 328 9.99 6.83 -0.28
C ILE A 328 11.50 7.08 -0.42
N ARG A 329 12.10 7.89 0.46
CA ARG A 329 13.55 8.17 0.44
C ARG A 329 14.42 6.94 0.71
N VAL A 330 13.99 6.04 1.60
CA VAL A 330 14.67 4.76 1.86
C VAL A 330 14.67 3.90 0.60
N PHE A 331 13.51 3.73 -0.06
CA PHE A 331 13.41 2.92 -1.27
C PHE A 331 14.08 3.57 -2.49
N ALA A 332 14.14 4.90 -2.54
CA ALA A 332 14.97 5.66 -3.48
C ALA A 332 16.48 5.62 -3.16
N SER A 333 16.89 4.93 -2.07
CA SER A 333 18.28 4.83 -1.61
C SER A 333 18.95 6.17 -1.33
N LEU A 334 18.19 7.14 -0.80
CA LEU A 334 18.68 8.48 -0.49
C LEU A 334 19.11 8.67 0.98
N ILE A 335 18.71 7.77 1.88
CA ILE A 335 18.99 7.84 3.33
C ILE A 335 19.21 6.50 3.98
#